data_AF-A0A1Q6YL70-F1
#
_entry.id   AF-A0A1Q6YL70-F1
#
_cell.length_a   1.000
_cell.length_b   1.000
_cell.length_c   1.000
_cell.angle_alpha   90.00
_cell.angle_beta   90.00
_cell.angle_gamma   90.00
#
_symmetry.space_group_name_H-M   'P 1'
#
loop_
_entity.id
_entity.type
_entity.pdbx_description
1 polymer ?
#
loop_
_entity_poly.entity_id
_entity_poly.type
_entity_poly.pdbx_seq_one_letter_code
_entity_poly.pdbx_strand_id
1 'polypeptide(L)'
;MLKQKVSAALRNSKRKSPPGQLELRFPETQADERHFWQRRFYDFNVWSEKKLREKLHYMHRNPVERRLVCHPKDWPWSSFSSYTKGEAGLIRIDPVSD
;
A
#
# COMPACT_ATOMS: atom_id res chain seq x y z
N MET A 1 23.00 -24.18 -8.95
CA MET A 1 22.27 -23.96 -7.67
C MET A 1 20.91 -24.66 -7.71
N LEU A 2 20.67 -25.66 -6.86
CA LEU A 2 19.40 -26.42 -6.76
C LEU A 2 18.16 -25.50 -6.65
N LYS A 3 18.28 -24.40 -5.90
CA LYS A 3 17.22 -23.39 -5.72
C LYS A 3 16.75 -22.74 -7.03
N GLN A 4 17.66 -22.51 -7.99
CA GLN A 4 17.28 -21.94 -9.29
C GLN A 4 16.51 -22.93 -10.16
N LYS A 5 16.91 -24.21 -10.15
CA LYS A 5 16.23 -25.28 -10.90
C LYS A 5 14.82 -25.52 -10.36
N VAL A 6 14.66 -25.57 -9.03
CA VAL A 6 13.34 -25.71 -8.38
C VAL A 6 12.46 -24.49 -8.66
N SER A 7 12.99 -23.27 -8.58
CA SER A 7 12.25 -22.05 -8.94
C SER A 7 11.81 -22.05 -10.41
N ALA A 8 12.66 -22.50 -11.34
CA ALA A 8 12.30 -22.65 -12.75
C ALA A 8 11.18 -23.70 -12.95
N ALA A 9 11.29 -24.87 -12.29
CA ALA A 9 10.26 -25.91 -12.34
C ALA A 9 8.91 -25.45 -11.77
N LEU A 10 8.91 -24.70 -10.67
CA LEU A 10 7.70 -24.15 -10.06
C LEU A 10 7.07 -23.01 -10.88
N ARG A 11 7.86 -22.24 -11.64
CA ARG A 11 7.36 -21.19 -12.54
C ARG A 11 6.64 -21.74 -13.77
N ASN A 12 7.05 -22.91 -14.26
CA ASN A 12 6.44 -23.55 -15.43
C ASN A 12 5.18 -24.36 -15.11
N SER A 13 4.91 -24.63 -13.84
CA SER A 13 3.65 -25.24 -13.43
C SER A 13 2.54 -24.20 -13.41
N LYS A 14 1.49 -24.40 -14.20
CA LYS A 14 0.27 -23.58 -14.12
C LYS A 14 -0.31 -23.72 -12.71
N ARG A 15 -0.03 -22.75 -11.84
CA ARG A 15 -0.66 -22.66 -10.52
C ARG A 15 -2.17 -22.54 -10.71
N LYS A 16 -2.92 -23.50 -10.15
CA LYS A 16 -4.38 -23.35 -10.00
C LYS A 16 -4.64 -22.20 -9.03
N SER A 17 -5.45 -21.24 -9.42
CA SER A 17 -5.88 -20.16 -8.52
C SER A 17 -6.66 -20.78 -7.34
N PRO A 18 -6.40 -20.36 -6.09
CA PRO A 18 -7.11 -20.87 -4.93
C PRO A 18 -8.62 -20.63 -5.04
N PRO A 19 -9.47 -21.54 -4.54
CA PRO A 19 -10.92 -21.34 -4.52
C PRO A 19 -11.25 -20.05 -3.76
N GLY A 20 -11.99 -19.13 -4.40
CA GLY A 20 -12.36 -17.84 -3.82
C GLY A 20 -11.47 -16.66 -4.21
N GLN A 21 -10.39 -16.86 -4.98
CA GLN A 21 -9.67 -15.74 -5.57
C GLN A 21 -10.54 -15.05 -6.62
N LEU A 22 -10.88 -13.78 -6.40
CA LEU A 22 -11.60 -12.96 -7.36
C LEU A 22 -10.76 -12.77 -8.63
N GLU A 23 -11.39 -12.98 -9.79
CA GLU A 23 -10.77 -12.69 -11.07
C GLU A 23 -10.93 -11.19 -11.39
N LEU A 24 -9.80 -10.50 -11.48
CA LEU A 24 -9.79 -9.09 -11.84
C LEU A 24 -9.93 -8.97 -13.36
N ARG A 25 -10.95 -8.25 -13.80
CA ARG A 25 -11.18 -7.99 -15.22
C ARG A 25 -10.33 -6.81 -15.67
N PHE A 26 -9.36 -7.09 -16.54
CA PHE A 26 -8.54 -6.07 -17.19
C PHE A 26 -9.03 -5.84 -18.62
N PRO A 27 -9.08 -4.58 -19.11
CA PRO A 27 -9.39 -4.29 -20.51
C PRO A 27 -8.41 -4.97 -21.47
N GLU A 28 -8.89 -5.47 -22.61
CA GLU A 28 -8.06 -6.18 -23.60
C GLU A 28 -6.97 -5.29 -24.22
N THR A 29 -7.21 -3.98 -24.27
CA THR A 29 -6.28 -2.96 -24.79
C THR A 29 -5.02 -2.78 -23.95
N GLN A 30 -4.92 -3.40 -22.78
CA GLN A 30 -3.82 -3.23 -21.82
C GLN A 30 -3.18 -4.58 -21.47
N ALA A 31 -2.79 -5.36 -22.49
CA ALA A 31 -2.23 -6.70 -22.33
C ALA A 31 -1.00 -6.76 -21.39
N ASP A 32 -0.15 -5.72 -21.38
CA ASP A 32 1.02 -5.62 -20.49
C ASP A 32 0.67 -5.19 -19.05
N GLU A 33 -0.57 -4.74 -18.80
CA GLU A 33 -1.05 -4.22 -17.51
C GLU A 33 -2.06 -5.15 -16.82
N ARG A 34 -2.08 -6.45 -17.16
CA ARG A 34 -2.93 -7.45 -16.48
C ARG A 34 -2.48 -7.82 -15.06
N HIS A 35 -2.09 -6.82 -14.27
CA HIS A 35 -1.68 -6.95 -12.88
C HIS A 35 -2.40 -5.88 -12.07
N PHE A 36 -2.91 -6.25 -10.89
CA PHE A 36 -3.53 -5.28 -9.98
C PHE A 36 -2.52 -4.24 -9.49
N TRP A 37 -1.29 -4.69 -9.27
CA TRP A 37 -0.20 -3.85 -8.77
C TRP A 37 0.61 -3.29 -9.93
N GLN A 38 0.92 -1.99 -9.86
CA GLN A 38 1.88 -1.36 -10.74
C GLN A 38 3.28 -1.99 -10.59
N ARG A 39 4.05 -2.03 -11.68
CA ARG A 39 5.44 -2.52 -11.64
C ARG A 39 6.32 -1.51 -10.90
N ARG A 40 7.06 -2.00 -9.90
CA ARG A 40 7.89 -1.21 -8.96
C ARG A 40 7.05 -0.30 -8.06
N PHE A 41 7.71 0.35 -7.12
CA PHE A 41 7.15 1.33 -6.21
C PHE A 41 8.18 2.43 -5.95
N TYR A 42 7.74 3.55 -5.39
CA TYR A 42 8.63 4.63 -4.96
C TYR A 42 9.04 4.41 -3.52
N ASP A 43 10.33 4.16 -3.29
CA ASP A 43 10.93 4.09 -1.97
C ASP A 43 11.61 5.41 -1.59
N PHE A 44 11.61 5.72 -0.29
CA PHE A 44 12.29 6.89 0.24
C PHE A 44 12.77 6.62 1.67
N ASN A 45 14.08 6.74 1.88
CA ASN A 45 14.66 6.52 3.20
C ASN A 45 14.47 7.75 4.09
N VAL A 46 13.92 7.52 5.29
CA VAL A 46 13.68 8.56 6.30
C VAL A 46 14.71 8.43 7.39
N TRP A 47 15.65 9.38 7.47
CA TRP A 47 16.77 9.36 8.42
C TRP A 47 16.69 10.43 9.50
N SER A 48 15.70 11.32 9.43
CA SER A 48 15.54 12.41 10.38
C SER A 48 14.09 12.57 10.79
N GLU A 49 13.90 13.01 12.02
CA GLU A 49 12.60 13.34 12.59
C GLU A 49 11.88 14.41 11.75
N LYS A 50 12.61 15.41 11.24
CA LYS A 50 12.06 16.41 10.31
C LYS A 50 11.46 15.74 9.07
N LYS A 51 12.17 14.77 8.47
CA LYS A 51 11.65 14.05 7.30
C LYS A 51 10.50 13.13 7.65
N LEU A 52 10.51 12.51 8.84
CA LEU A 52 9.38 11.74 9.32
C LEU A 52 8.11 12.60 9.42
N ARG A 53 8.18 13.76 10.08
CA ARG A 53 7.06 14.70 10.20
C ARG A 53 6.57 15.17 8.83
N GLU A 54 7.48 15.55 7.94
CA GLU A 54 7.15 15.96 6.56
C GLU A 54 6.36 14.88 5.82
N LYS A 55 6.81 13.62 5.88
CA LYS A 55 6.14 12.51 5.20
C LYS A 55 4.81 12.12 5.85
N LEU A 56 4.71 12.17 7.17
CA LEU A 56 3.45 11.99 7.89
C LEU A 56 2.40 13.02 7.45
N HIS A 57 2.76 14.31 7.45
CA HIS A 57 1.87 15.37 6.98
C HIS A 57 1.45 15.19 5.52
N TYR A 58 2.38 14.79 4.65
CA TYR A 58 2.07 14.48 3.25
C TYR A 58 1.02 13.36 3.14
N MET A 59 1.22 12.23 3.84
CA MET A 59 0.29 11.11 3.80
C MET A 59 -1.12 11.49 4.29
N HIS A 60 -1.22 12.29 5.36
CA HIS A 60 -2.51 12.76 5.88
C HIS A 60 -3.21 13.77 4.98
N ARG A 61 -2.46 14.60 4.23
CA ARG A 61 -3.03 15.56 3.28
C ARG A 61 -3.39 14.95 1.94
N ASN A 62 -2.77 13.84 1.53
CA ASN A 62 -3.01 13.23 0.23
C ASN A 62 -4.49 13.03 -0.14
N PRO A 63 -5.37 12.53 0.74
CA PRO A 63 -6.80 12.41 0.42
C PRO A 63 -7.47 13.76 0.11
N VAL A 64 -7.04 14.83 0.78
CA VAL A 64 -7.55 16.19 0.56
C VAL A 64 -7.02 16.78 -0.74
N GLU A 65 -5.71 16.69 -0.98
CA GLU A 65 -5.07 17.22 -2.20
C GLU A 65 -5.58 16.47 -3.45
N ARG A 66 -5.92 15.18 -3.31
CA ARG A 66 -6.59 14.36 -4.34
C ARG A 66 -8.10 14.58 -4.42
N ARG A 67 -8.67 15.44 -3.58
CA ARG A 67 -10.09 15.81 -3.52
C ARG A 67 -11.03 14.64 -3.23
N LEU A 68 -10.55 13.62 -2.51
CA LEU A 68 -11.36 12.49 -2.06
C LEU A 68 -12.19 12.86 -0.84
N VAL A 69 -11.70 13.79 -0.01
CA VAL A 69 -12.36 14.30 1.20
C VAL A 69 -12.07 15.79 1.39
N CYS A 70 -12.93 16.50 2.13
CA CYS A 70 -12.74 17.91 2.45
C CYS A 70 -11.73 18.13 3.58
N HIS A 71 -11.59 17.18 4.50
CA HIS A 71 -10.69 17.27 5.63
C HIS A 71 -10.02 15.90 5.91
N PRO A 72 -8.74 15.85 6.38
CA PRO A 72 -8.05 14.57 6.62
C PRO A 72 -8.78 13.63 7.59
N LYS A 73 -9.48 14.19 8.57
CA LYS A 73 -10.30 13.45 9.55
C LYS A 73 -11.41 12.59 8.91
N ASP A 74 -11.85 12.95 7.71
CA ASP A 74 -12.95 12.27 7.03
C ASP A 74 -12.44 11.04 6.24
N TRP A 75 -11.13 10.77 6.26
CA TRP A 75 -10.52 9.62 5.61
C TRP A 75 -10.22 8.49 6.63
N PRO A 76 -11.11 7.49 6.77
CA PRO A 76 -11.01 6.47 7.81
C PRO A 76 -9.84 5.50 7.61
N TRP A 77 -9.30 5.41 6.39
CA TRP A 77 -8.19 4.54 6.03
C TRP A 77 -6.81 5.20 6.22
N SER A 78 -6.69 6.11 7.19
CA SER A 78 -5.41 6.71 7.58
C SER A 78 -5.20 6.70 9.08
N SER A 79 -3.96 6.91 9.50
CA SER A 79 -3.58 7.07 10.90
C SER A 79 -3.90 8.45 11.49
N PHE A 80 -4.54 9.34 10.73
CA PHE A 80 -4.73 10.75 11.12
C PHE A 80 -5.43 10.89 12.48
N SER A 81 -6.53 10.16 12.72
CA SER A 81 -7.28 10.24 13.98
C SER A 81 -6.46 9.81 15.19
N SER A 82 -5.60 8.81 15.04
CA SER A 82 -4.71 8.35 16.11
C SER A 82 -3.68 9.42 16.48
N TYR A 83 -3.05 10.06 15.50
CA TYR A 83 -2.04 11.09 15.75
C TYR A 83 -2.62 12.43 16.25
N THR A 84 -3.87 12.73 15.91
CA THR A 84 -4.48 14.02 16.28
C THR A 84 -5.29 13.97 17.57
N LYS A 85 -5.92 12.85 17.88
CA LYS A 85 -6.84 12.73 19.01
C LYS A 85 -6.50 11.61 19.98
N GLY A 86 -5.49 10.78 19.68
CA GLY A 86 -5.20 9.56 20.44
C GLY A 86 -6.30 8.49 20.29
N GLU A 87 -7.22 8.66 19.34
CA GLU A 87 -8.30 7.71 19.10
C GLU A 87 -7.76 6.43 18.45
N ALA A 88 -8.27 5.27 18.86
CA ALA A 88 -8.02 4.04 18.13
C ALA A 88 -8.66 4.15 16.74
N GLY A 89 -7.83 4.14 15.70
CA GLY A 89 -8.31 4.06 14.32
C GLY A 89 -8.86 2.67 13.99
N LEU A 90 -9.06 2.40 12.70
CA LEU A 90 -9.47 1.08 12.22
C LEU A 90 -8.51 -0.05 12.68
N ILE A 91 -7.24 0.30 12.88
CA ILE A 91 -6.21 -0.58 13.41
C ILE A 91 -5.48 0.19 14.53
N ARG A 92 -5.08 -0.53 15.57
CA ARG A 92 -4.24 0.01 16.66
C ARG A 92 -2.87 0.41 16.11
N ILE A 93 -2.39 1.57 16.52
CA ILE A 93 -1.08 2.10 16.14
C ILE A 93 -0.22 2.18 17.39
N ASP A 94 1.03 1.73 17.29
CA ASP A 94 2.00 1.90 18.36
C ASP A 94 2.53 3.34 18.33
N PRO A 95 2.52 4.05 19.47
CA PRO A 95 3.02 5.41 19.53
C PRO A 95 4.53 5.40 19.25
N VAL A 96 4.98 6.34 18.42
CA VAL A 96 6.41 6.63 18.28
C VAL A 96 6.76 7.50 19.48
N SER A 97 7.50 6.94 20.44
CA SER A 97 8.03 7.70 21.57
C SER A 97 8.92 8.85 21.07
N ASP A 98 8.79 10.03 21.68
CA ASP A 98 9.73 11.15 21.50
C ASP A 98 11.13 10.81 22.05
#